data_AF-A0A0J6W562-F1
#
_entry.id   AF-A0A0J6W562-F1
#
_cell.length_a   1.000
_cell.length_b   1.000
_cell.length_c   1.000
_cell.angle_alpha   90.00
_cell.angle_beta   90.00
_cell.angle_gamma   90.00
#
_symmetry.space_group_name_H-M   'P 1'
#
loop_
_entity.id
_entity.type
_entity.pdbx_description
1 polymer ?
#
loop_
_entity_poly.entity_id
_entity_poly.type
_entity_poly.pdbx_seq_one_letter_code
_entity_poly.pdbx_strand_id
1 'polypeptide(L)'
;MADLPEPRFLDERVAHWAATTPDAEAMDYFDRNWTWAQWDDRIRRLAGALTERGIKRGDVVAFLDKNHPACVETTIAAASLGAATAIINFRLAADELDYVLNDSGAKVLIVGAEFMSSIDRIRDKLTNVEHVIAVTPEGDDEYEEILAASTPVQRSEDVEPGDVAIIMYSSGTTGRPKGVELTQANIIAHTVNAHEGFEFDEGDKNMVSMPLFHVGGSSYVQFGIHDGFPSVMTRDVDGAALAGAILKGANRTFLVPAVLAKVLESGEDAVKLFAALKTYAYGASPMPLPLLRQALQAWPDTDFIQAYGLTEVCGVISHLLPEAHRDPGREERLSSAGTLVPNAEVRVVDPDTLEDVPTGEQGELWFKTPQLMKGYHNKPEATAEAITEDGWFRTGDIGRVDDGGYIFVEDRLKDMIISGGENIYSIEVERVLAEHEAVVEVAVIGVPDEKWGEVVKAVVVVESEVSEKDLIAFARERLAAYKCPKSVDITDELPRNPTGKVLKKELRKPHWDGRDRATV
;
A
#
# COMPACT_ATOMS: atom_id res chain seq x y z
N MET A 1 21.50 11.28 -11.78
CA MET A 1 21.06 11.67 -10.43
C MET A 1 22.16 11.70 -9.37
N ALA A 2 23.29 10.99 -9.56
CA ALA A 2 24.36 10.81 -8.56
C ALA A 2 24.99 12.09 -7.94
N ASP A 3 24.66 13.29 -8.44
CA ASP A 3 25.21 14.57 -7.96
C ASP A 3 24.20 15.48 -7.24
N LEU A 4 22.92 15.08 -7.10
CA LEU A 4 21.94 15.89 -6.38
C LEU A 4 22.00 15.61 -4.88
N PRO A 5 22.02 16.63 -4.01
CA PRO A 5 21.91 16.42 -2.57
C PRO A 5 20.59 15.72 -2.24
N GLU A 6 20.62 14.88 -1.21
CA GLU A 6 19.42 14.23 -0.67
C GLU A 6 18.43 15.30 -0.18
N PRO A 7 17.15 15.23 -0.59
CA PRO A 7 16.18 16.26 -0.22
C PRO A 7 15.87 16.15 1.27
N ARG A 8 15.59 17.28 1.91
CA ARG A 8 15.17 17.36 3.31
C ARG A 8 13.66 17.57 3.48
N PHE A 9 13.01 18.10 2.45
CA PHE A 9 11.58 18.40 2.43
C PHE A 9 10.97 17.95 1.10
N LEU A 10 9.68 17.61 1.12
CA LEU A 10 9.00 17.03 -0.05
C LEU A 10 8.92 17.97 -1.26
N ASP A 11 8.93 19.28 -1.02
CA ASP A 11 8.84 20.29 -2.08
C ASP A 11 10.17 20.55 -2.81
N GLU A 12 11.30 20.06 -2.29
CA GLU A 12 12.63 20.38 -2.84
C GLU A 12 12.87 19.78 -4.23
N ARG A 13 12.39 18.56 -4.48
CA ARG A 13 12.54 17.91 -5.79
C ARG A 13 11.69 18.60 -6.85
N VAL A 14 10.44 18.93 -6.54
CA VAL A 14 9.57 19.69 -7.44
C VAL A 14 10.18 21.06 -7.76
N ALA A 15 10.63 21.81 -6.74
CA ALA A 15 11.27 23.11 -6.93
C ALA A 15 12.58 23.01 -7.73
N HIS A 16 13.35 21.93 -7.54
CA HIS A 16 14.56 21.68 -8.33
C HIS A 16 14.24 21.53 -9.82
N TRP A 17 13.30 20.64 -10.18
CA TRP A 17 12.94 20.40 -11.58
C TRP A 17 12.25 21.61 -12.21
N ALA A 18 11.45 22.35 -11.45
CA ALA A 18 10.88 23.62 -11.90
C ALA A 18 11.97 24.66 -12.26
N ALA A 19 13.14 24.61 -11.61
CA ALA A 19 14.26 25.51 -11.91
C ALA A 19 15.19 24.98 -13.01
N THR A 20 15.36 23.67 -13.15
CA THR A 20 16.35 23.07 -14.07
C THR A 20 15.76 22.58 -15.39
N THR A 21 14.51 22.09 -15.38
CA THR A 21 13.77 21.58 -16.55
C THR A 21 12.32 22.11 -16.56
N PRO A 22 12.11 23.45 -16.49
CA PRO A 22 10.80 24.07 -16.28
C PRO A 22 9.71 23.65 -17.27
N ASP A 23 10.10 23.43 -18.53
CA ASP A 23 9.21 23.12 -19.66
C ASP A 23 9.01 21.61 -19.87
N ALA A 24 9.71 20.76 -19.14
CA ALA A 24 9.54 19.31 -19.23
C ALA A 24 8.24 18.88 -18.53
N GLU A 25 7.60 17.85 -19.07
CA GLU A 25 6.37 17.27 -18.54
C GLU A 25 6.60 16.72 -17.13
N ALA A 26 5.69 17.02 -16.21
CA ALA A 26 5.74 16.54 -14.82
C ALA A 26 4.58 15.58 -14.51
N MET A 27 3.36 15.96 -14.91
CA MET A 27 2.16 15.19 -14.61
C MET A 27 1.17 15.28 -15.76
N ASP A 28 0.66 14.13 -16.19
CA ASP A 28 -0.43 13.97 -17.15
C ASP A 28 -1.63 13.31 -16.46
N TYR A 29 -2.81 13.88 -16.66
CA TYR A 29 -4.07 13.44 -16.06
C TYR A 29 -5.25 13.79 -16.98
N PHE A 30 -5.88 12.78 -17.58
CA PHE A 30 -6.90 12.95 -18.63
C PHE A 30 -6.41 13.87 -19.76
N ASP A 31 -7.08 14.99 -20.03
CA ASP A 31 -6.70 15.96 -21.06
C ASP A 31 -5.86 17.13 -20.49
N ARG A 32 -5.44 17.01 -19.22
CA ARG A 32 -4.67 18.02 -18.50
C ARG A 32 -3.23 17.52 -18.34
N ASN A 33 -2.28 18.41 -18.62
CA ASN A 33 -0.87 18.17 -18.40
C ASN A 33 -0.24 19.41 -17.79
N TRP A 34 0.79 19.18 -16.99
CA TRP A 34 1.57 20.24 -16.38
C TRP A 34 3.05 19.99 -16.59
N THR A 35 3.77 21.06 -16.90
CA THR A 35 5.23 21.07 -16.81
C THR A 35 5.68 21.20 -15.36
N TRP A 36 6.96 20.95 -15.08
CA TRP A 36 7.52 21.12 -13.72
C TRP A 36 7.30 22.54 -13.16
N ALA A 37 7.50 23.58 -13.97
CA ALA A 37 7.27 24.96 -13.53
C ALA A 37 5.79 25.25 -13.24
N GLN A 38 4.88 24.73 -14.07
CA GLN A 38 3.44 24.90 -13.85
C GLN A 38 2.99 24.15 -12.59
N TRP A 39 3.53 22.96 -12.34
CA TRP A 39 3.14 22.15 -11.20
C TRP A 39 3.68 22.71 -9.88
N ASP A 40 4.93 23.22 -9.84
CA ASP A 40 5.44 23.95 -8.68
C ASP A 40 4.59 25.19 -8.37
N ASP A 41 4.26 26.02 -9.37
CA ASP A 41 3.42 27.21 -9.17
C ASP A 41 2.05 26.85 -8.58
N ARG A 42 1.43 25.77 -9.04
CA ARG A 42 0.16 25.25 -8.47
C ARG A 42 0.30 24.85 -7.01
N ILE A 43 1.37 24.12 -6.66
CA ILE A 43 1.66 23.72 -5.28
C ILE A 43 1.87 24.95 -4.39
N ARG A 44 2.63 25.94 -4.86
CA ARG A 44 2.89 27.19 -4.13
C ARG A 44 1.64 28.03 -3.95
N ARG A 45 0.76 28.09 -4.95
CA ARG A 45 -0.56 28.75 -4.88
C ARG A 45 -1.48 28.05 -3.90
N LEU A 46 -1.48 26.72 -3.89
CA LEU A 46 -2.24 25.96 -2.89
C LEU A 46 -1.74 26.25 -1.48
N ALA A 47 -0.42 26.30 -1.26
CA ALA A 47 0.14 26.68 0.03
C ALA A 47 -0.31 28.09 0.46
N GLY A 48 -0.40 29.03 -0.49
CA GLY A 48 -0.96 30.36 -0.24
C GLY A 48 -2.44 30.31 0.15
N ALA A 49 -3.24 29.56 -0.58
CA ALA A 49 -4.66 29.35 -0.32
C ALA A 49 -4.93 28.74 1.07
N LEU A 50 -4.09 27.79 1.48
CA LEU A 50 -4.17 27.14 2.80
C LEU A 50 -3.75 28.10 3.91
N THR A 51 -2.71 28.92 3.68
CA THR A 51 -2.27 29.97 4.62
C THR A 51 -3.37 31.01 4.84
N GLU A 52 -4.05 31.46 3.77
CA GLU A 52 -5.18 32.39 3.85
C GLU A 52 -6.38 31.82 4.63
N ARG A 53 -6.54 30.49 4.60
CA ARG A 53 -7.53 29.72 5.38
C ARG A 53 -7.04 29.35 6.78
N GLY A 54 -5.91 29.90 7.22
CA GLY A 54 -5.43 29.78 8.59
C GLY A 54 -4.74 28.46 8.93
N ILE A 55 -4.37 27.64 7.93
CA ILE A 55 -3.53 26.45 8.14
C ILE A 55 -2.15 26.87 8.65
N LYS A 56 -1.68 26.18 9.69
CA LYS A 56 -0.38 26.39 10.34
C LYS A 56 0.35 25.07 10.54
N ARG A 57 1.63 25.13 10.92
CA ARG A 57 2.43 23.96 11.33
C ARG A 57 1.66 23.13 12.35
N GLY A 58 1.52 21.82 12.09
CA GLY A 58 0.79 20.86 12.91
C GLY A 58 -0.71 20.73 12.61
N ASP A 59 -1.29 21.58 11.76
CA ASP A 59 -2.68 21.41 11.30
C ASP A 59 -2.81 20.31 10.25
N VAL A 60 -4.06 19.92 9.95
CA VAL A 60 -4.38 18.87 8.98
C VAL A 60 -5.31 19.37 7.89
N VAL A 61 -5.00 19.01 6.65
CA VAL A 61 -5.87 19.16 5.47
C VAL A 61 -6.30 17.76 5.04
N ALA A 62 -7.60 17.50 4.94
CA ALA A 62 -8.11 16.23 4.44
C ALA A 62 -8.27 16.27 2.91
N PHE A 63 -7.94 15.16 2.26
CA PHE A 63 -8.21 14.93 0.85
C PHE A 63 -9.07 13.66 0.69
N LEU A 64 -10.26 13.80 0.10
CA LEU A 64 -11.20 12.70 -0.14
C LEU A 64 -11.55 12.63 -1.62
N ASP A 65 -10.86 11.77 -2.36
CA ASP A 65 -11.20 11.50 -3.74
C ASP A 65 -10.60 10.16 -4.21
N LYS A 66 -10.88 9.75 -5.46
CA LYS A 66 -10.03 8.77 -6.15
C LYS A 66 -8.68 9.40 -6.51
N ASN A 67 -7.90 8.75 -7.38
CA ASN A 67 -6.65 9.33 -7.82
C ASN A 67 -6.86 10.66 -8.55
N HIS A 68 -6.17 11.67 -8.07
CA HIS A 68 -6.24 13.04 -8.57
C HIS A 68 -4.93 13.78 -8.24
N PRO A 69 -4.33 14.54 -9.18
CA PRO A 69 -3.10 15.31 -8.93
C PRO A 69 -3.19 16.25 -7.72
N ALA A 70 -4.37 16.85 -7.49
CA ALA A 70 -4.65 17.68 -6.31
C ALA A 70 -4.32 16.99 -4.97
N CYS A 71 -4.37 15.65 -4.87
CA CYS A 71 -3.95 14.93 -3.66
C CYS A 71 -2.46 15.10 -3.39
N VAL A 72 -1.64 15.02 -4.44
CA VAL A 72 -0.18 15.17 -4.38
C VAL A 72 0.17 16.64 -4.17
N GLU A 73 -0.52 17.54 -4.87
CA GLU A 73 -0.38 18.99 -4.68
C GLU A 73 -0.70 19.38 -3.23
N THR A 74 -1.80 18.87 -2.66
CA THR A 74 -2.19 19.10 -1.26
C THR A 74 -1.15 18.58 -0.29
N THR A 75 -0.61 17.37 -0.53
CA THR A 75 0.45 16.78 0.30
C THR A 75 1.69 17.66 0.35
N ILE A 76 2.19 18.11 -0.81
CA ILE A 76 3.41 18.91 -0.87
C ILE A 76 3.15 20.34 -0.36
N ALA A 77 2.01 20.94 -0.70
CA ALA A 77 1.63 22.27 -0.24
C ALA A 77 1.47 22.33 1.29
N ALA A 78 0.70 21.41 1.88
CA ALA A 78 0.52 21.33 3.33
C ALA A 78 1.86 21.06 4.05
N ALA A 79 2.67 20.13 3.54
CA ALA A 79 3.99 19.84 4.10
C ALA A 79 4.92 21.06 4.07
N SER A 80 4.82 21.93 3.04
CA SER A 80 5.58 23.18 2.96
C SER A 80 5.15 24.23 4.01
N LEU A 81 4.02 24.02 4.68
CA LEU A 81 3.54 24.81 5.82
C LEU A 81 3.74 24.08 7.16
N GLY A 82 4.36 22.89 7.14
CA GLY A 82 4.51 22.02 8.31
C GLY A 82 3.19 21.35 8.75
N ALA A 83 2.18 21.37 7.88
CA ALA A 83 0.89 20.72 8.08
C ALA A 83 0.84 19.35 7.40
N ALA A 84 -0.04 18.47 7.87
CA ALA A 84 -0.22 17.14 7.32
C ALA A 84 -1.40 17.07 6.36
N THR A 85 -1.35 16.13 5.42
CA THR A 85 -2.49 15.74 4.60
C THR A 85 -3.07 14.41 5.06
N ALA A 86 -4.32 14.40 5.52
CA ALA A 86 -5.06 13.17 5.78
C ALA A 86 -5.66 12.66 4.46
N ILE A 87 -5.10 11.60 3.89
CA ILE A 87 -5.59 11.03 2.63
C ILE A 87 -6.68 9.99 2.95
N ILE A 88 -7.93 10.35 2.70
CA ILE A 88 -9.10 9.58 3.12
C ILE A 88 -9.50 8.59 2.02
N ASN A 89 -9.77 7.35 2.44
CA ASN A 89 -10.28 6.32 1.54
C ASN A 89 -11.70 6.66 1.08
N PHE A 90 -11.87 6.89 -0.23
CA PHE A 90 -13.15 7.28 -0.84
C PHE A 90 -14.26 6.23 -0.71
N ARG A 91 -13.91 5.00 -0.33
CA ARG A 91 -14.85 3.87 -0.22
C ARG A 91 -15.41 3.68 1.18
N LEU A 92 -15.04 4.55 2.13
CA LEU A 92 -15.57 4.52 3.49
C LEU A 92 -17.06 4.88 3.51
N ALA A 93 -17.80 4.20 4.38
CA ALA A 93 -19.19 4.55 4.65
C ALA A 93 -19.28 5.87 5.44
N ALA A 94 -20.47 6.47 5.49
CA ALA A 94 -20.68 7.77 6.14
C ALA A 94 -20.19 7.81 7.61
N ASP A 95 -20.49 6.78 8.42
CA ASP A 95 -20.05 6.74 9.82
C ASP A 95 -18.53 6.56 9.96
N GLU A 96 -17.88 5.92 9.00
CA GLU A 96 -16.43 5.79 8.96
C GLU A 96 -15.77 7.10 8.52
N LEU A 97 -16.35 7.80 7.54
CA LEU A 97 -15.93 9.13 7.11
C LEU A 97 -16.02 10.16 8.24
N ASP A 98 -17.13 10.17 8.99
CA ASP A 98 -17.30 10.98 10.19
C ASP A 98 -16.15 10.75 11.17
N TYR A 99 -15.88 9.48 11.50
CA TYR A 99 -14.81 9.12 12.41
C TYR A 99 -13.43 9.60 11.94
N VAL A 100 -13.02 9.28 10.71
CA VAL A 100 -11.65 9.61 10.24
C VAL A 100 -11.43 11.12 10.04
N LEU A 101 -12.44 11.85 9.59
CA LEU A 101 -12.37 13.30 9.43
C LEU A 101 -12.28 14.00 10.79
N ASN A 102 -13.07 13.56 11.78
CA ASN A 102 -12.99 14.11 13.13
C ASN A 102 -11.70 13.70 13.86
N ASP A 103 -11.28 12.43 13.77
CA ASP A 103 -10.07 11.92 14.42
C ASP A 103 -8.80 12.58 13.88
N SER A 104 -8.75 12.89 12.57
CA SER A 104 -7.62 13.58 11.95
C SER A 104 -7.50 15.05 12.32
N GLY A 105 -8.54 15.66 12.88
CA GLY A 105 -8.54 17.10 13.19
C GLY A 105 -8.50 18.01 11.96
N ALA A 106 -8.90 17.54 10.78
CA ALA A 106 -8.80 18.30 9.55
C ALA A 106 -9.61 19.60 9.58
N LYS A 107 -8.99 20.72 9.19
CA LYS A 107 -9.62 22.06 9.10
C LYS A 107 -10.16 22.39 7.72
N VAL A 108 -9.47 21.90 6.69
CA VAL A 108 -9.86 22.04 5.29
C VAL A 108 -10.06 20.65 4.72
N LEU A 109 -11.16 20.44 4.01
CA LEU A 109 -11.46 19.21 3.28
C LEU A 109 -11.53 19.51 1.79
N ILE A 110 -10.60 18.98 1.01
CA ILE A 110 -10.68 18.95 -0.45
C ILE A 110 -11.32 17.63 -0.85
N VAL A 111 -12.40 17.67 -1.62
CA VAL A 111 -13.24 16.51 -1.89
C VAL A 111 -13.66 16.46 -3.34
N GLY A 112 -13.57 15.27 -3.95
CA GLY A 112 -14.08 15.05 -5.30
C GLY A 112 -15.58 15.32 -5.35
N ALA A 113 -16.04 16.04 -6.38
CA ALA A 113 -17.45 16.43 -6.49
C ALA A 113 -18.42 15.23 -6.42
N GLU A 114 -17.99 14.05 -6.89
CA GLU A 114 -18.77 12.81 -6.82
C GLU A 114 -19.00 12.30 -5.37
N PHE A 115 -18.15 12.70 -4.41
CA PHE A 115 -18.24 12.31 -3.00
C PHE A 115 -18.88 13.38 -2.10
N MET A 116 -19.22 14.56 -2.65
CA MET A 116 -19.85 15.65 -1.89
C MET A 116 -21.12 15.21 -1.17
N SER A 117 -21.94 14.37 -1.81
CA SER A 117 -23.19 13.88 -1.20
C SER A 117 -22.97 13.04 0.06
N SER A 118 -21.82 12.35 0.17
CA SER A 118 -21.44 11.59 1.37
C SER A 118 -21.02 12.54 2.49
N ILE A 119 -20.33 13.63 2.16
CA ILE A 119 -19.94 14.68 3.11
C ILE A 119 -21.17 15.44 3.64
N ASP A 120 -22.11 15.79 2.77
CA ASP A 120 -23.31 16.52 3.19
C ASP A 120 -24.18 15.74 4.20
N ARG A 121 -24.14 14.40 4.17
CA ARG A 121 -24.83 13.53 5.14
C ARG A 121 -24.24 13.55 6.55
N ILE A 122 -22.98 13.99 6.68
CA ILE A 122 -22.25 14.02 7.96
C ILE A 122 -21.78 15.43 8.32
N ARG A 123 -22.12 16.44 7.51
CA ARG A 123 -21.63 17.82 7.64
C ARG A 123 -21.92 18.43 9.01
N ASP A 124 -23.06 18.10 9.61
CA ASP A 124 -23.45 18.51 10.95
C ASP A 124 -22.67 17.83 12.07
N LYS A 125 -21.97 16.73 11.77
CA LYS A 125 -21.11 15.97 12.70
C LYS A 125 -19.63 16.35 12.60
N LEU A 126 -19.20 16.99 11.52
CA LEU A 126 -17.80 17.39 11.33
C LEU A 126 -17.48 18.60 12.23
N THR A 127 -16.64 18.37 13.25
CA THR A 127 -16.40 19.37 14.31
C THR A 127 -15.29 20.36 13.98
N ASN A 128 -14.30 19.95 13.19
CA ASN A 128 -13.10 20.74 12.90
C ASN A 128 -13.06 21.30 11.48
N VAL A 129 -13.84 20.75 10.55
CA VAL A 129 -13.80 21.14 9.13
C VAL A 129 -14.50 22.50 8.95
N GLU A 130 -13.71 23.52 8.66
CA GLU A 130 -14.15 24.92 8.47
C GLU A 130 -14.40 25.22 6.98
N HIS A 131 -13.64 24.58 6.08
CA HIS A 131 -13.74 24.77 4.64
C HIS A 131 -13.88 23.43 3.92
N VAL A 132 -14.81 23.34 2.98
CA VAL A 132 -14.97 22.21 2.06
C VAL A 132 -14.80 22.74 0.65
N ILE A 133 -13.85 22.20 -0.10
CA ILE A 133 -13.47 22.62 -1.45
C ILE A 133 -13.75 21.48 -2.41
N ALA A 134 -14.56 21.71 -3.43
CA ALA A 134 -14.85 20.71 -4.46
C ALA A 134 -13.72 20.65 -5.52
N VAL A 135 -13.38 19.45 -5.98
CA VAL A 135 -12.48 19.21 -7.12
C VAL A 135 -13.11 18.23 -8.12
N THR A 136 -12.86 18.42 -9.41
CA THR A 136 -13.29 17.53 -10.49
C THR A 136 -12.11 17.14 -11.38
N PRO A 137 -12.17 15.97 -12.03
CA PRO A 137 -11.12 15.56 -12.96
C PRO A 137 -10.89 16.55 -14.11
N GLU A 138 -11.96 17.20 -14.59
CA GLU A 138 -11.96 18.11 -15.73
C GLU A 138 -11.29 19.47 -15.43
N GLY A 139 -11.23 19.88 -14.16
CA GLY A 139 -10.60 21.15 -13.75
C GLY A 139 -11.42 22.42 -14.00
N ASP A 140 -12.74 22.30 -14.03
CA ASP A 140 -13.69 23.44 -14.01
C ASP A 140 -14.44 23.41 -12.68
N ASP A 141 -13.69 23.71 -11.60
CA ASP A 141 -14.12 23.49 -10.22
C ASP A 141 -13.59 24.56 -9.25
N GLU A 142 -14.07 24.51 -8.01
CA GLU A 142 -13.70 25.46 -6.95
C GLU A 142 -12.20 25.40 -6.62
N TYR A 143 -11.58 24.22 -6.68
CA TYR A 143 -10.16 24.05 -6.42
C TYR A 143 -9.31 24.85 -7.42
N GLU A 144 -9.60 24.75 -8.72
CA GLU A 144 -8.90 25.52 -9.76
C GLU A 144 -9.13 27.04 -9.65
N GLU A 145 -10.34 27.47 -9.32
CA GLU A 145 -10.65 28.88 -9.05
C GLU A 145 -9.82 29.43 -7.88
N ILE A 146 -9.68 28.64 -6.80
CA ILE A 146 -8.87 28.99 -5.64
C ILE A 146 -7.40 29.12 -6.03
N LEU A 147 -6.83 28.17 -6.78
CA LEU A 147 -5.44 28.26 -7.22
C LEU A 147 -5.18 29.51 -8.06
N ALA A 148 -6.08 29.81 -9.00
CA ALA A 148 -5.96 30.99 -9.86
C ALA A 148 -6.00 32.31 -9.08
N ALA A 149 -6.82 32.39 -8.03
CA ALA A 149 -6.97 33.58 -7.19
C ALA A 149 -5.86 33.74 -6.12
N SER A 150 -5.21 32.65 -5.71
CA SER A 150 -4.28 32.64 -4.59
C SER A 150 -2.89 33.14 -4.98
N THR A 151 -2.19 33.78 -4.03
CA THR A 151 -0.79 34.18 -4.22
C THR A 151 0.14 33.01 -3.86
N PRO A 152 1.12 32.65 -4.71
CA PRO A 152 2.06 31.59 -4.36
C PRO A 152 2.92 31.97 -3.16
N VAL A 153 3.11 31.04 -2.22
CA VAL A 153 3.99 31.21 -1.06
C VAL A 153 5.07 30.14 -1.05
N GLN A 154 6.26 30.51 -0.54
CA GLN A 154 7.35 29.57 -0.34
C GLN A 154 7.16 28.80 0.98
N ARG A 155 7.98 27.75 1.18
CA ARG A 155 8.00 26.97 2.41
C ARG A 155 8.20 27.88 3.64
N SER A 156 7.44 27.63 4.69
CA SER A 156 7.53 28.40 5.94
C SER A 156 8.86 28.14 6.66
N GLU A 157 9.39 29.15 7.36
CA GLU A 157 10.73 29.09 7.98
C GLU A 157 10.81 28.11 9.16
N ASP A 158 9.67 27.82 9.81
CA ASP A 158 9.57 26.97 11.00
C ASP A 158 9.28 25.50 10.67
N VAL A 159 9.23 25.12 9.38
CA VAL A 159 9.02 23.73 8.94
C VAL A 159 10.26 22.89 9.22
N GLU A 160 10.03 21.71 9.78
CA GLU A 160 11.08 20.73 10.10
C GLU A 160 10.87 19.41 9.33
N PRO A 161 11.95 18.68 8.98
CA PRO A 161 11.82 17.38 8.30
C PRO A 161 10.99 16.35 9.09
N GLY A 162 10.92 16.48 10.41
CA GLY A 162 10.12 15.63 11.30
C GLY A 162 8.64 16.01 11.41
N ASP A 163 8.19 17.04 10.69
CA ASP A 163 6.77 17.38 10.61
C ASP A 163 6.01 16.29 9.85
N VAL A 164 4.81 15.96 10.35
CA VAL A 164 3.92 14.97 9.72
C VAL A 164 3.43 15.56 8.40
N ALA A 165 3.63 14.81 7.32
CA ALA A 165 3.22 15.19 5.97
C ALA A 165 1.98 14.42 5.50
N ILE A 166 1.84 13.16 5.93
CA ILE A 166 0.69 12.32 5.58
C ILE A 166 0.13 11.64 6.84
N ILE A 167 -1.20 11.65 6.96
CA ILE A 167 -1.94 10.76 7.85
C ILE A 167 -2.74 9.77 6.99
N MET A 168 -2.44 8.49 7.11
CA MET A 168 -3.15 7.42 6.39
C MET A 168 -3.83 6.47 7.37
N TYR A 169 -5.13 6.24 7.20
CA TYR A 169 -5.86 5.35 8.08
C TYR A 169 -5.69 3.88 7.68
N SER A 170 -5.05 3.09 8.55
CA SER A 170 -4.90 1.65 8.39
C SER A 170 -6.01 0.89 9.14
N SER A 171 -6.44 -0.25 8.59
CA SER A 171 -7.43 -1.12 9.24
C SER A 171 -6.77 -1.83 10.44
N GLY A 172 -6.91 -1.24 11.62
CA GLY A 172 -6.43 -1.81 12.87
C GLY A 172 -7.15 -3.11 13.25
N THR A 173 -6.50 -3.94 14.06
CA THR A 173 -7.06 -5.19 14.59
C THR A 173 -8.23 -4.99 15.56
N THR A 174 -8.33 -3.79 16.18
CA THR A 174 -9.20 -3.49 17.33
C THR A 174 -10.52 -2.77 16.99
N GLY A 175 -10.87 -2.64 15.71
CA GLY A 175 -12.24 -2.26 15.27
C GLY A 175 -12.33 -0.96 14.49
N ARG A 176 -11.73 0.15 14.96
CA ARG A 176 -11.67 1.41 14.20
C ARG A 176 -10.31 1.61 13.53
N PRO A 177 -10.25 2.24 12.33
CA PRO A 177 -8.99 2.56 11.70
C PRO A 177 -8.07 3.43 12.57
N LYS A 178 -6.76 3.23 12.47
CA LYS A 178 -5.73 4.02 13.17
C LYS A 178 -5.04 4.93 12.14
N GLY A 179 -4.93 6.22 12.41
CA GLY A 179 -4.17 7.13 11.54
C GLY A 179 -2.67 6.90 11.71
N VAL A 180 -1.96 6.58 10.63
CA VAL A 180 -0.51 6.40 10.62
C VAL A 180 0.13 7.75 10.27
N GLU A 181 0.96 8.29 11.15
CA GLU A 181 1.65 9.57 10.94
C GLU A 181 2.99 9.37 10.23
N LEU A 182 3.07 9.80 8.97
CA LEU A 182 4.28 9.75 8.16
C LEU A 182 4.89 11.15 8.03
N THR A 183 6.14 11.31 8.45
CA THR A 183 6.85 12.59 8.34
C THR A 183 7.43 12.82 6.95
N GLN A 184 7.81 14.06 6.65
CA GLN A 184 8.53 14.37 5.41
C GLN A 184 9.81 13.52 5.29
N ALA A 185 10.59 13.44 6.37
CA ALA A 185 11.80 12.63 6.42
C ALA A 185 11.52 11.14 6.18
N ASN A 186 10.41 10.59 6.71
CA ASN A 186 10.09 9.18 6.50
C ASN A 186 9.78 8.88 5.03
N ILE A 187 8.97 9.73 4.38
CA ILE A 187 8.57 9.55 2.97
C ILE A 187 9.80 9.67 2.06
N ILE A 188 10.67 10.66 2.33
CA ILE A 188 11.92 10.83 1.59
C ILE A 188 12.84 9.62 1.77
N ALA A 189 13.04 9.17 3.00
CA ALA A 189 13.86 8.00 3.30
C ALA A 189 13.34 6.76 2.58
N HIS A 190 12.02 6.54 2.55
CA HIS A 190 11.42 5.47 1.76
C HIS A 190 11.74 5.62 0.26
N THR A 191 11.53 6.80 -0.32
CA THR A 191 11.77 7.01 -1.76
C THR A 191 13.24 6.77 -2.13
N VAL A 192 14.19 7.13 -1.26
CA VAL A 192 15.62 6.87 -1.46
C VAL A 192 15.95 5.38 -1.28
N ASN A 193 15.46 4.75 -0.21
CA ASN A 193 15.78 3.35 0.10
C ASN A 193 15.14 2.38 -0.91
N ALA A 194 13.88 2.60 -1.30
CA ALA A 194 13.15 1.72 -2.21
C ALA A 194 13.40 2.00 -3.70
N HIS A 195 14.41 2.82 -4.03
CA HIS A 195 14.69 3.28 -5.39
C HIS A 195 15.29 2.18 -6.28
N GLU A 196 16.11 1.28 -5.70
CA GLU A 196 16.80 0.23 -6.45
C GLU A 196 15.81 -0.65 -7.22
N GLY A 197 16.07 -0.79 -8.53
CA GLY A 197 15.21 -1.49 -9.49
C GLY A 197 14.08 -0.64 -10.09
N PHE A 198 13.64 0.44 -9.43
CA PHE A 198 12.59 1.34 -9.91
C PHE A 198 13.13 2.71 -10.38
N GLU A 199 14.29 2.68 -11.01
CA GLU A 199 14.98 3.86 -11.57
C GLU A 199 14.37 4.27 -12.92
N PHE A 200 14.67 5.48 -13.43
CA PHE A 200 14.12 5.98 -14.70
C PHE A 200 15.21 6.35 -15.71
N ASP A 201 14.99 6.02 -16.98
CA ASP A 201 15.82 6.41 -18.12
C ASP A 201 15.12 7.48 -18.99
N GLU A 202 15.89 8.18 -19.82
CA GLU A 202 15.34 9.13 -20.81
C GLU A 202 14.18 8.50 -21.62
N GLY A 203 13.03 9.18 -21.61
CA GLY A 203 11.82 8.74 -22.29
C GLY A 203 10.88 7.86 -21.45
N ASP A 204 11.28 7.47 -20.23
CA ASP A 204 10.40 6.76 -19.32
C ASP A 204 9.31 7.67 -18.73
N LYS A 205 8.15 7.07 -18.46
CA LYS A 205 7.10 7.71 -17.67
C LYS A 205 6.55 6.76 -16.62
N ASN A 206 6.36 7.29 -15.42
CA ASN A 206 5.77 6.56 -14.30
C ASN A 206 4.25 6.46 -14.50
N MET A 207 3.66 5.30 -14.24
CA MET A 207 2.22 5.12 -14.23
C MET A 207 1.70 5.06 -12.79
N VAL A 208 0.98 6.10 -12.38
CA VAL A 208 0.40 6.21 -11.03
C VAL A 208 -1.07 5.81 -11.10
N SER A 209 -1.32 4.51 -10.94
CA SER A 209 -2.67 3.94 -11.00
C SER A 209 -3.17 3.46 -9.65
N MET A 210 -2.29 2.96 -8.79
CA MET A 210 -2.71 2.48 -7.48
C MET A 210 -3.29 3.60 -6.62
N PRO A 211 -4.28 3.32 -5.76
CA PRO A 211 -4.99 4.37 -5.05
C PRO A 211 -4.10 5.19 -4.12
N LEU A 212 -4.15 6.53 -4.22
CA LEU A 212 -3.34 7.45 -3.42
C LEU A 212 -3.66 7.42 -1.92
N PHE A 213 -4.83 6.94 -1.51
CA PHE A 213 -5.17 6.72 -0.09
C PHE A 213 -4.46 5.51 0.54
N HIS A 214 -3.59 4.84 -0.22
CA HIS A 214 -2.67 3.82 0.26
C HIS A 214 -1.25 4.14 -0.14
N VAL A 215 -0.29 3.65 0.66
CA VAL A 215 1.14 3.78 0.37
C VAL A 215 1.52 3.29 -1.03
N GLY A 216 0.87 2.24 -1.56
CA GLY A 216 1.11 1.77 -2.92
C GLY A 216 0.83 2.80 -4.02
N GLY A 217 -0.02 3.80 -3.79
CA GLY A 217 -0.19 4.94 -4.70
C GLY A 217 0.64 6.15 -4.25
N SER A 218 0.51 6.55 -2.98
CA SER A 218 1.13 7.78 -2.48
C SER A 218 2.65 7.75 -2.43
N SER A 219 3.27 6.57 -2.29
CA SER A 219 4.72 6.43 -2.28
C SER A 219 5.28 6.29 -3.70
N TYR A 220 4.59 5.59 -4.60
CA TYR A 220 5.07 5.36 -5.98
C TYR A 220 5.02 6.60 -6.87
N VAL A 221 4.14 7.56 -6.59
CA VAL A 221 4.22 8.87 -7.26
C VAL A 221 5.51 9.62 -6.92
N GLN A 222 6.10 9.38 -5.75
CA GLN A 222 7.31 10.09 -5.32
C GLN A 222 8.54 9.71 -6.16
N PHE A 223 8.61 8.51 -6.75
CA PHE A 223 9.76 8.11 -7.56
C PHE A 223 9.91 8.99 -8.81
N GLY A 224 8.82 9.23 -9.55
CA GLY A 224 8.85 10.14 -10.70
C GLY A 224 9.24 11.57 -10.30
N ILE A 225 8.73 12.06 -9.15
CA ILE A 225 9.09 13.37 -8.59
C ILE A 225 10.57 13.42 -8.19
N HIS A 226 11.07 12.38 -7.53
CA HIS A 226 12.45 12.30 -7.09
C HIS A 226 13.41 12.40 -8.27
N ASP A 227 13.06 11.72 -9.36
CA ASP A 227 13.93 11.53 -10.51
C ASP A 227 13.78 12.59 -11.59
N GLY A 228 12.69 13.37 -11.54
CA GLY A 228 12.38 14.42 -12.52
C GLY A 228 11.73 13.87 -13.79
N PHE A 229 11.10 12.71 -13.71
CA PHE A 229 10.40 12.06 -14.81
C PHE A 229 8.88 12.23 -14.71
N PRO A 230 8.19 12.40 -15.85
CA PRO A 230 6.75 12.60 -15.86
C PRO A 230 6.01 11.37 -15.32
N SER A 231 4.88 11.64 -14.67
CA SER A 231 3.91 10.62 -14.29
C SER A 231 2.63 10.76 -15.11
N VAL A 232 2.08 9.64 -15.57
CA VAL A 232 0.72 9.53 -16.09
C VAL A 232 -0.14 8.95 -14.98
N MET A 233 -1.02 9.77 -14.42
CA MET A 233 -1.92 9.34 -13.35
C MET A 233 -3.25 8.87 -13.92
N THR A 234 -3.70 7.69 -13.51
CA THR A 234 -5.05 7.21 -13.84
C THR A 234 -5.98 7.43 -12.66
N ARG A 235 -7.24 7.76 -12.95
CA ARG A 235 -8.31 7.94 -11.96
C ARG A 235 -8.69 6.64 -11.26
N ASP A 236 -8.81 5.58 -12.04
CA ASP A 236 -9.29 4.27 -11.67
C ASP A 236 -8.32 3.19 -12.20
N VAL A 237 -8.26 2.05 -11.51
CA VAL A 237 -7.44 0.90 -11.92
C VAL A 237 -8.30 -0.07 -12.72
N ASP A 238 -8.58 0.30 -13.96
CA ASP A 238 -9.29 -0.55 -14.92
C ASP A 238 -8.52 -0.69 -16.25
N GLY A 239 -8.90 -1.70 -17.04
CA GLY A 239 -8.17 -2.04 -18.26
C GLY A 239 -8.08 -0.90 -19.28
N ALA A 240 -9.12 -0.07 -19.41
CA ALA A 240 -9.12 1.04 -20.35
C ALA A 240 -8.23 2.19 -19.88
N ALA A 241 -8.29 2.51 -18.58
CA ALA A 241 -7.44 3.53 -17.97
C ALA A 241 -5.95 3.15 -18.04
N LEU A 242 -5.61 1.89 -17.71
CA LEU A 242 -4.24 1.37 -17.80
C LEU A 242 -3.74 1.35 -19.25
N ALA A 243 -4.57 0.90 -20.19
CA ALA A 243 -4.26 0.93 -21.61
C ALA A 243 -3.99 2.36 -22.10
N GLY A 244 -4.83 3.32 -21.71
CA GLY A 244 -4.65 4.73 -22.03
C GLY A 244 -3.32 5.28 -21.51
N ALA A 245 -2.92 4.93 -20.29
CA ALA A 245 -1.64 5.35 -19.73
C ALA A 245 -0.44 4.76 -20.49
N ILE A 246 -0.50 3.47 -20.87
CA ILE A 246 0.54 2.83 -21.70
C ILE A 246 0.64 3.53 -23.06
N LEU A 247 -0.49 3.85 -23.70
CA LEU A 247 -0.52 4.56 -24.98
C LEU A 247 0.01 6.00 -24.90
N LYS A 248 0.01 6.61 -23.70
CA LYS A 248 0.66 7.90 -23.41
C LYS A 248 2.16 7.78 -23.10
N GLY A 249 2.71 6.57 -23.13
CA GLY A 249 4.13 6.27 -22.93
C GLY A 249 4.49 5.82 -21.51
N ALA A 250 3.51 5.60 -20.63
CA ALA A 250 3.80 5.08 -19.29
C ALA A 250 4.29 3.63 -19.35
N ASN A 251 5.48 3.39 -18.80
CA ASN A 251 6.21 2.13 -18.96
C ASN A 251 6.80 1.58 -17.66
N ARG A 252 6.67 2.30 -16.54
CA ARG A 252 7.01 1.81 -15.20
C ARG A 252 5.79 1.94 -14.30
N THR A 253 5.42 0.88 -13.60
CA THR A 253 4.20 0.90 -12.77
C THR A 253 4.33 0.03 -11.54
N PHE A 254 3.55 0.36 -10.52
CA PHE A 254 3.21 -0.56 -9.43
C PHE A 254 1.74 -0.92 -9.51
N LEU A 255 1.42 -2.21 -9.48
CA LEU A 255 0.05 -2.74 -9.55
C LEU A 255 -0.08 -3.99 -8.66
N VAL A 256 -1.32 -4.39 -8.37
CA VAL A 256 -1.58 -5.62 -7.58
C VAL A 256 -1.65 -6.87 -8.46
N PRO A 257 -1.32 -8.06 -7.91
CA PRO A 257 -1.48 -9.36 -8.58
C PRO A 257 -2.81 -9.55 -9.34
N ALA A 258 -3.92 -9.08 -8.77
CA ALA A 258 -5.24 -9.21 -9.37
C ALA A 258 -5.39 -8.45 -10.70
N VAL A 259 -4.63 -7.37 -10.92
CA VAL A 259 -4.62 -6.66 -12.21
C VAL A 259 -3.90 -7.50 -13.25
N LEU A 260 -2.78 -8.11 -12.89
CA LEU A 260 -2.00 -8.98 -13.77
C LEU A 260 -2.82 -10.19 -14.24
N ALA A 261 -3.55 -10.85 -13.32
CA ALA A 261 -4.47 -11.94 -13.65
C ALA A 261 -5.52 -11.51 -14.69
N LYS A 262 -6.20 -10.37 -14.45
CA LYS A 262 -7.19 -9.83 -15.38
C LYS A 262 -6.63 -9.51 -16.76
N VAL A 263 -5.38 -9.03 -16.84
CA VAL A 263 -4.72 -8.75 -18.12
C VAL A 263 -4.47 -10.05 -18.90
N LEU A 264 -3.99 -11.10 -18.23
CA LEU A 264 -3.78 -12.41 -18.85
C LEU A 264 -5.10 -13.03 -19.33
N GLU A 265 -6.17 -12.90 -18.55
CA GLU A 265 -7.53 -13.36 -18.90
C GLU A 265 -8.14 -12.58 -20.06
N SER A 266 -7.78 -11.31 -20.24
CA SER A 266 -8.32 -10.43 -21.29
C SER A 266 -7.83 -10.79 -22.70
N GLY A 267 -6.86 -11.70 -22.83
CA GLY A 267 -6.39 -12.26 -24.09
C GLY A 267 -5.15 -11.58 -24.69
N GLU A 268 -4.74 -12.07 -25.86
CA GLU A 268 -3.43 -11.75 -26.46
C GLU A 268 -3.21 -10.26 -26.73
N ASP A 269 -4.24 -9.51 -27.11
CA ASP A 269 -4.12 -8.07 -27.38
C ASP A 269 -3.80 -7.27 -26.11
N ALA A 270 -4.40 -7.65 -24.97
CA ALA A 270 -4.11 -7.02 -23.68
C ALA A 270 -2.69 -7.36 -23.20
N VAL A 271 -2.28 -8.63 -23.34
CA VAL A 271 -0.92 -9.09 -23.03
C VAL A 271 0.11 -8.33 -23.88
N LYS A 272 -0.14 -8.20 -25.19
CA LYS A 272 0.73 -7.47 -26.11
C LYS A 272 0.85 -5.99 -25.77
N LEU A 273 -0.24 -5.35 -25.33
CA LEU A 273 -0.20 -3.96 -24.89
C LEU A 273 0.66 -3.80 -23.63
N PHE A 274 0.50 -4.69 -22.64
CA PHE A 274 1.28 -4.66 -21.40
C PHE A 274 2.77 -4.98 -21.59
N ALA A 275 3.16 -5.60 -22.71
CA ALA A 275 4.57 -5.78 -23.07
C ALA A 275 5.32 -4.46 -23.35
N ALA A 276 4.62 -3.31 -23.43
CA ALA A 276 5.24 -2.00 -23.48
C ALA A 276 5.79 -1.53 -22.10
N LEU A 277 5.43 -2.20 -21.01
CA LEU A 277 5.98 -1.92 -19.69
C LEU A 277 7.44 -2.43 -19.61
N LYS A 278 8.36 -1.54 -19.26
CA LYS A 278 9.73 -1.87 -18.88
C LYS A 278 9.79 -2.46 -17.48
N THR A 279 9.00 -1.94 -16.54
CA THR A 279 9.00 -2.39 -15.14
C THR A 279 7.59 -2.56 -14.61
N TYR A 280 7.34 -3.71 -14.00
CA TYR A 280 6.12 -4.06 -13.27
C TYR A 280 6.48 -4.38 -11.82
N ALA A 281 6.36 -3.39 -10.95
CA ALA A 281 6.39 -3.62 -9.52
C ALA A 281 5.03 -4.17 -9.06
N TYR A 282 5.04 -5.11 -8.13
CA TYR A 282 3.83 -5.71 -7.58
C TYR A 282 3.92 -5.97 -6.09
N GLY A 283 2.81 -5.88 -5.38
CA GLY A 283 2.79 -6.04 -3.94
C GLY A 283 1.39 -5.91 -3.36
N ALA A 284 1.33 -5.51 -2.08
CA ALA A 284 0.12 -5.40 -1.24
C ALA A 284 -0.64 -6.72 -0.96
N SER A 285 -0.50 -7.73 -1.82
CA SER A 285 -0.93 -9.10 -1.59
C SER A 285 0.10 -10.08 -2.14
N PRO A 286 0.22 -11.30 -1.57
CA PRO A 286 1.04 -12.35 -2.18
C PRO A 286 0.61 -12.63 -3.62
N MET A 287 1.57 -12.78 -4.52
CA MET A 287 1.35 -13.25 -5.89
C MET A 287 1.35 -14.77 -5.88
N PRO A 288 0.28 -15.44 -6.35
CA PRO A 288 0.31 -16.89 -6.54
C PRO A 288 1.46 -17.29 -7.49
N LEU A 289 2.25 -18.30 -7.13
CA LEU A 289 3.38 -18.74 -7.95
C LEU A 289 2.98 -19.14 -9.38
N PRO A 290 1.85 -19.84 -9.63
CA PRO A 290 1.40 -20.12 -11.00
C PRO A 290 1.19 -18.84 -11.82
N LEU A 291 0.55 -17.83 -11.23
CA LEU A 291 0.31 -16.53 -11.86
C LEU A 291 1.62 -15.80 -12.16
N LEU A 292 2.57 -15.80 -11.21
CA LEU A 292 3.89 -15.20 -11.42
C LEU A 292 4.64 -15.87 -12.57
N ARG A 293 4.66 -17.22 -12.60
CA ARG A 293 5.29 -17.98 -13.70
C ARG A 293 4.65 -17.67 -15.04
N GLN A 294 3.32 -17.60 -15.10
CA GLN A 294 2.60 -17.25 -16.32
C GLN A 294 2.94 -15.82 -16.77
N ALA A 295 3.02 -14.87 -15.84
CA ALA A 295 3.40 -13.50 -16.14
C ALA A 295 4.84 -13.37 -16.65
N LEU A 296 5.81 -14.04 -16.00
CA LEU A 296 7.21 -14.06 -16.45
C LEU A 296 7.36 -14.66 -17.85
N GLN A 297 6.50 -15.61 -18.24
CA GLN A 297 6.45 -16.16 -19.59
C GLN A 297 5.78 -15.21 -20.60
N ALA A 298 4.70 -14.53 -20.20
CA ALA A 298 3.96 -13.61 -21.05
C ALA A 298 4.75 -12.33 -21.35
N TRP A 299 5.58 -11.88 -20.40
CA TRP A 299 6.37 -10.65 -20.48
C TRP A 299 7.86 -10.91 -20.18
N PRO A 300 8.56 -11.60 -21.09
CA PRO A 300 9.95 -12.02 -20.86
C PRO A 300 10.94 -10.86 -20.77
N ASP A 301 10.59 -9.69 -21.31
CA ASP A 301 11.44 -8.50 -21.35
C ASP A 301 11.04 -7.41 -20.33
N THR A 302 10.01 -7.65 -19.50
CA THR A 302 9.56 -6.71 -18.46
C THR A 302 10.22 -7.05 -17.13
N ASP A 303 10.80 -6.08 -16.45
CA ASP A 303 11.39 -6.26 -15.14
C ASP A 303 10.32 -6.35 -14.06
N PHE A 304 10.25 -7.49 -13.38
CA PHE A 304 9.34 -7.72 -12.27
C PHE A 304 10.02 -7.39 -10.94
N ILE A 305 9.33 -6.62 -10.09
CA ILE A 305 9.79 -6.28 -8.75
C ILE A 305 8.70 -6.62 -7.76
N GLN A 306 8.95 -7.58 -6.88
CA GLN A 306 8.03 -7.85 -5.78
C GLN A 306 8.34 -6.85 -4.67
N ALA A 307 7.31 -6.27 -4.07
CA ALA A 307 7.44 -5.31 -2.98
C ALA A 307 6.62 -5.77 -1.77
N TYR A 308 7.28 -5.91 -0.64
CA TYR A 308 6.65 -6.07 0.66
C TYR A 308 6.82 -4.80 1.49
N GLY A 309 5.76 -4.44 2.20
CA GLY A 309 5.67 -3.15 2.83
C GLY A 309 4.44 -2.99 3.71
N LEU A 310 4.50 -2.01 4.61
CA LEU A 310 3.40 -1.61 5.48
C LEU A 310 3.22 -0.10 5.43
N THR A 311 2.04 0.38 5.84
CA THR A 311 1.78 1.83 5.88
C THR A 311 2.73 2.51 6.86
N GLU A 312 3.02 1.84 7.98
CA GLU A 312 3.89 2.27 9.07
C GLU A 312 5.36 2.43 8.66
N VAL A 313 5.78 1.94 7.49
CA VAL A 313 7.13 2.12 6.94
C VAL A 313 7.08 2.84 5.58
N CYS A 314 6.07 3.69 5.38
CA CYS A 314 5.80 4.48 4.17
C CYS A 314 5.56 3.69 2.86
N GLY A 315 5.61 2.36 2.91
CA GLY A 315 5.58 1.52 1.71
C GLY A 315 6.59 0.38 1.82
N VAL A 316 7.47 0.27 0.83
CA VAL A 316 8.38 -0.86 0.60
C VAL A 316 9.47 -0.93 1.66
N ILE A 317 9.60 -2.06 2.36
CA ILE A 317 10.69 -2.38 3.30
C ILE A 317 11.60 -3.49 2.78
N SER A 318 11.10 -4.31 1.86
CA SER A 318 11.90 -5.29 1.14
C SER A 318 11.35 -5.50 -0.26
N HIS A 319 12.24 -5.92 -1.16
CA HIS A 319 11.89 -6.18 -2.55
C HIS A 319 12.65 -7.36 -3.15
N LEU A 320 11.97 -8.11 -4.03
CA LEU A 320 12.61 -9.10 -4.89
C LEU A 320 12.92 -8.42 -6.22
N LEU A 321 14.19 -8.28 -6.55
CA LEU A 321 14.63 -7.61 -7.77
C LEU A 321 14.49 -8.49 -9.03
N PRO A 322 14.55 -7.91 -10.25
CA PRO A 322 14.31 -8.63 -11.50
C PRO A 322 15.23 -9.83 -11.72
N GLU A 323 16.48 -9.74 -11.28
CA GLU A 323 17.47 -10.81 -11.40
C GLU A 323 17.04 -12.06 -10.62
N ALA A 324 16.51 -11.86 -9.42
CA ALA A 324 16.05 -12.95 -8.57
C ALA A 324 14.76 -13.61 -9.09
N HIS A 325 13.94 -12.88 -9.87
CA HIS A 325 12.78 -13.46 -10.55
C HIS A 325 13.15 -14.43 -11.67
N ARG A 326 14.36 -14.29 -12.22
CA ARG A 326 14.82 -15.06 -13.39
C ARG A 326 16.01 -15.97 -13.08
N ASP A 327 16.28 -16.25 -11.80
CA ASP A 327 17.33 -17.18 -11.38
C ASP A 327 16.84 -18.65 -11.47
N PRO A 328 17.25 -19.43 -12.49
CA PRO A 328 16.75 -20.79 -12.70
C PRO A 328 17.22 -21.77 -11.62
N GLY A 329 18.20 -21.40 -10.80
CA GLY A 329 18.74 -22.26 -9.74
C GLY A 329 18.11 -22.02 -8.36
N ARG A 330 17.22 -21.02 -8.23
CA ARG A 330 16.73 -20.53 -6.93
C ARG A 330 15.23 -20.19 -6.97
N GLU A 331 14.43 -21.04 -7.60
CA GLU A 331 13.00 -20.83 -7.78
C GLU A 331 12.23 -20.64 -6.47
N GLU A 332 12.73 -21.19 -5.36
CA GLU A 332 12.16 -20.98 -4.02
C GLU A 332 12.10 -19.49 -3.63
N ARG A 333 12.98 -18.64 -4.18
CA ARG A 333 13.01 -17.20 -3.94
C ARG A 333 11.79 -16.48 -4.50
N LEU A 334 11.11 -17.03 -5.50
CA LEU A 334 9.86 -16.45 -6.04
C LEU A 334 8.74 -16.36 -4.99
N SER A 335 8.85 -17.15 -3.91
CA SER A 335 7.91 -17.11 -2.78
C SER A 335 8.32 -16.16 -1.65
N SER A 336 9.49 -15.53 -1.77
CA SER A 336 10.02 -14.58 -0.80
C SER A 336 9.45 -13.17 -1.02
N ALA A 337 9.59 -12.35 0.01
CA ALA A 337 9.44 -10.90 -0.01
C ALA A 337 10.75 -10.18 -0.39
N GLY A 338 11.71 -10.91 -0.97
CA GLY A 338 13.02 -10.41 -1.35
C GLY A 338 13.90 -10.00 -0.17
N THR A 339 14.80 -9.05 -0.41
CA THR A 339 15.78 -8.58 0.58
C THR A 339 15.45 -7.19 1.07
N LEU A 340 15.93 -6.82 2.26
CA LEU A 340 15.74 -5.49 2.82
C LEU A 340 16.25 -4.39 1.88
N VAL A 341 15.51 -3.29 1.86
CA VAL A 341 16.01 -2.03 1.28
C VAL A 341 17.19 -1.50 2.10
N PRO A 342 18.06 -0.64 1.53
CA PRO A 342 19.11 0.05 2.27
C PRO A 342 18.59 0.78 3.52
N ASN A 343 19.47 0.97 4.50
CA ASN A 343 19.19 1.64 5.76
C ASN A 343 18.05 1.02 6.60
N ALA A 344 17.67 -0.23 6.32
CA ALA A 344 16.75 -1.01 7.14
C ALA A 344 17.47 -2.18 7.82
N GLU A 345 16.97 -2.56 8.98
CA GLU A 345 17.37 -3.74 9.73
C GLU A 345 16.13 -4.61 10.00
N VAL A 346 16.31 -5.93 10.06
CA VAL A 346 15.26 -6.91 10.38
C VAL A 346 15.72 -7.80 11.53
N ARG A 347 14.81 -8.05 12.46
CA ARG A 347 14.89 -9.13 13.43
C ARG A 347 13.72 -10.08 13.22
N VAL A 348 13.94 -11.35 13.51
CA VAL A 348 12.88 -12.35 13.60
C VAL A 348 12.78 -12.74 15.06
N VAL A 349 11.66 -12.40 15.70
CA VAL A 349 11.51 -12.43 17.16
C VAL A 349 10.42 -13.41 17.54
N ASP A 350 10.71 -14.29 18.49
CA ASP A 350 9.69 -15.18 19.04
C ASP A 350 8.66 -14.33 19.83
N PRO A 351 7.36 -14.38 19.48
CA PRO A 351 6.36 -13.48 20.06
C PRO A 351 6.07 -13.74 21.54
N ASP A 352 6.42 -14.92 22.06
CA ASP A 352 6.17 -15.31 23.46
C ASP A 352 7.33 -14.92 24.37
N THR A 353 8.57 -15.10 23.91
CA THR A 353 9.79 -14.85 24.67
C THR A 353 10.39 -13.47 24.42
N LEU A 354 10.06 -12.84 23.30
CA LEU A 354 10.62 -11.58 22.80
C LEU A 354 12.14 -11.63 22.53
N GLU A 355 12.67 -12.83 22.32
CA GLU A 355 14.06 -13.09 21.96
C GLU A 355 14.20 -13.38 20.46
N ASP A 356 15.38 -13.14 19.90
CA ASP A 356 15.68 -13.47 18.50
C ASP A 356 15.67 -14.98 18.29
N VAL A 357 15.00 -15.42 17.21
CA VAL A 357 15.09 -16.81 16.77
C VAL A 357 16.34 -17.02 15.89
N PRO A 358 16.88 -18.25 15.81
CA PRO A 358 17.94 -18.58 14.87
C PRO A 358 17.58 -18.28 13.40
N THR A 359 18.58 -17.99 12.57
CA THR A 359 18.39 -17.79 11.13
C THR A 359 17.62 -18.95 10.49
N GLY A 360 16.63 -18.62 9.65
CA GLY A 360 15.76 -19.59 9.00
C GLY A 360 14.58 -20.08 9.85
N GLU A 361 14.55 -19.81 11.15
CA GLU A 361 13.40 -20.10 12.01
C GLU A 361 12.33 -19.00 11.94
N GLN A 362 11.11 -19.36 12.32
CA GLN A 362 9.94 -18.50 12.20
C GLN A 362 9.74 -17.65 13.45
N GLY A 363 9.33 -16.40 13.26
CA GLY A 363 8.95 -15.47 14.33
C GLY A 363 8.30 -14.21 13.76
N GLU A 364 7.96 -13.27 14.64
CA GLU A 364 7.47 -11.95 14.24
C GLU A 364 8.59 -11.15 13.57
N LEU A 365 8.30 -10.60 12.38
CA LEU A 365 9.21 -9.71 11.67
C LEU A 365 9.20 -8.34 12.35
N TRP A 366 10.36 -7.91 12.86
CA TRP A 366 10.55 -6.59 13.44
C TRP A 366 11.49 -5.77 12.57
N PHE A 367 11.13 -4.52 12.27
CA PHE A 367 11.92 -3.65 11.42
C PHE A 367 12.41 -2.40 12.14
N LYS A 368 13.60 -1.94 11.77
CA LYS A 368 14.15 -0.65 12.20
C LYS A 368 14.70 0.08 10.99
N THR A 369 14.24 1.32 10.76
CA THR A 369 14.51 2.04 9.52
C THR A 369 14.15 3.54 9.67
N PRO A 370 14.84 4.47 8.98
CA PRO A 370 14.48 5.88 8.98
C PRO A 370 13.12 6.19 8.33
N GLN A 371 12.55 5.26 7.55
CA GLN A 371 11.20 5.41 6.96
C GLN A 371 10.06 5.01 7.92
N LEU A 372 10.38 4.60 9.16
CA LEU A 372 9.40 4.22 10.17
C LEU A 372 8.55 5.43 10.58
N MET A 373 7.23 5.24 10.63
CA MET A 373 6.25 6.23 11.05
C MET A 373 6.63 6.90 12.38
N LYS A 374 6.12 8.11 12.58
CA LYS A 374 6.22 8.79 13.86
C LYS A 374 5.40 8.08 14.95
N GLY A 375 4.26 7.52 14.57
CA GLY A 375 3.35 6.79 15.45
C GLY A 375 1.93 6.77 14.91
N TYR A 376 1.01 6.25 15.73
CA TYR A 376 -0.42 6.30 15.44
C TYR A 376 -1.04 7.58 16.00
N HIS A 377 -1.69 8.36 15.13
CA HIS A 377 -2.36 9.62 15.42
C HIS A 377 -3.34 9.48 16.56
N ASN A 378 -3.21 10.30 17.60
CA ASN A 378 -4.04 10.28 18.81
C ASN A 378 -4.11 8.91 19.53
N LYS A 379 -3.12 8.03 19.33
CA LYS A 379 -3.06 6.68 19.92
C LYS A 379 -1.65 6.36 20.47
N PRO A 380 -1.19 7.04 21.54
CA PRO A 380 0.13 6.78 22.13
C PRO A 380 0.30 5.35 22.65
N GLU A 381 -0.74 4.74 23.22
CA GLU A 381 -0.71 3.35 23.70
C GLU A 381 -0.48 2.36 22.54
N ALA A 382 -1.25 2.48 21.46
CA ALA A 382 -1.03 1.65 20.27
C ALA A 382 0.33 1.88 19.61
N THR A 383 0.89 3.09 19.76
CA THR A 383 2.24 3.41 19.27
C THR A 383 3.29 2.70 20.10
N ALA A 384 3.18 2.73 21.43
CA ALA A 384 4.10 2.03 22.34
C ALA A 384 3.99 0.50 22.23
N GLU A 385 2.81 -0.03 21.88
CA GLU A 385 2.65 -1.46 21.57
C GLU A 385 3.35 -1.87 20.26
N ALA A 386 3.32 -0.99 19.25
CA ALA A 386 3.85 -1.28 17.93
C ALA A 386 5.33 -0.93 17.76
N ILE A 387 5.85 0.04 18.51
CA ILE A 387 7.24 0.49 18.43
C ILE A 387 7.89 0.34 19.80
N THR A 388 8.93 -0.49 19.89
CA THR A 388 9.68 -0.70 21.13
C THR A 388 10.47 0.54 21.54
N GLU A 389 10.87 0.63 22.81
CA GLU A 389 11.66 1.77 23.33
C GLU A 389 12.98 1.99 22.56
N ASP A 390 13.58 0.92 22.04
CA ASP A 390 14.80 0.95 21.23
C ASP A 390 14.56 1.08 19.72
N GLY A 391 13.30 1.32 19.31
CA GLY A 391 12.93 1.75 17.96
C GLY A 391 12.65 0.63 16.96
N TRP A 392 12.34 -0.59 17.42
CA TRP A 392 11.87 -1.67 16.55
C TRP A 392 10.37 -1.61 16.35
N PHE A 393 9.94 -1.67 15.10
CA PHE A 393 8.54 -1.78 14.72
C PHE A 393 8.12 -3.24 14.63
N ARG A 394 7.13 -3.60 15.44
CA ARG A 394 6.47 -4.90 15.49
C ARG A 394 5.38 -4.96 14.44
N THR A 395 5.62 -5.72 13.37
CA THR A 395 4.73 -5.72 12.19
C THR A 395 3.43 -6.50 12.42
N GLY A 396 3.42 -7.45 13.36
CA GLY A 396 2.39 -8.48 13.46
C GLY A 396 2.37 -9.47 12.28
N ASP A 397 3.34 -9.42 11.37
CA ASP A 397 3.54 -10.41 10.30
C ASP A 397 4.56 -11.46 10.79
N ILE A 398 4.22 -12.74 10.62
CA ILE A 398 5.11 -13.86 10.95
C ILE A 398 5.87 -14.27 9.70
N GLY A 399 7.16 -14.52 9.87
CA GLY A 399 8.02 -14.95 8.79
C GLY A 399 9.37 -15.44 9.28
N ARG A 400 10.28 -15.62 8.33
CA ARG A 400 11.67 -15.99 8.58
C ARG A 400 12.59 -15.25 7.62
N VAL A 401 13.86 -15.17 7.99
CA VAL A 401 14.94 -14.68 7.11
C VAL A 401 15.93 -15.80 6.90
N ASP A 402 16.23 -16.13 5.65
CA ASP A 402 17.19 -17.19 5.33
C ASP A 402 18.65 -16.71 5.38
N ASP A 403 19.61 -17.64 5.23
CA ASP A 403 21.04 -17.33 5.23
C ASP A 403 21.48 -16.38 4.09
N GLY A 404 20.63 -16.19 3.08
CA GLY A 404 20.83 -15.24 1.98
C GLY A 404 20.22 -13.86 2.24
N GLY A 405 19.60 -13.63 3.40
CA GLY A 405 18.91 -12.39 3.72
C GLY A 405 17.52 -12.24 3.09
N TYR A 406 16.98 -13.31 2.50
CA TYR A 406 15.65 -13.27 1.90
C TYR A 406 14.59 -13.43 2.98
N ILE A 407 13.64 -12.50 2.99
CA ILE A 407 12.51 -12.48 3.92
C ILE A 407 11.39 -13.34 3.34
N PHE A 408 10.82 -14.24 4.13
CA PHE A 408 9.63 -14.99 3.77
C PHE A 408 8.51 -14.61 4.72
N VAL A 409 7.49 -13.92 4.21
CA VAL A 409 6.28 -13.60 4.97
C VAL A 409 5.34 -14.79 4.87
N GLU A 410 5.08 -15.43 6.01
CA GLU A 410 4.46 -16.75 6.10
C GLU A 410 3.13 -16.75 6.84
N ASP A 411 2.79 -15.71 7.63
CA ASP A 411 1.44 -15.46 8.13
C ASP A 411 1.29 -14.07 8.74
N ARG A 412 0.13 -13.81 9.36
CA ARG A 412 -0.04 -12.79 10.39
C ARG A 412 -0.19 -13.45 11.74
N LEU A 413 0.37 -12.84 12.78
CA LEU A 413 0.23 -13.31 14.16
C LEU A 413 -1.24 -13.51 14.52
N LYS A 414 -2.10 -12.58 14.10
CA LYS A 414 -3.56 -12.64 14.31
C LYS A 414 -4.29 -13.67 13.44
N ASP A 415 -3.67 -14.26 12.43
CA ASP A 415 -4.27 -15.24 11.53
C ASP A 415 -3.70 -16.65 11.76
N MET A 416 -2.58 -16.75 12.48
CA MET A 416 -2.01 -17.99 13.01
C MET A 416 -3.07 -18.80 13.78
N ILE A 417 -3.06 -20.11 13.57
CA ILE A 417 -4.02 -21.06 14.14
C ILE A 417 -3.27 -21.90 15.17
N ILE A 418 -3.70 -21.84 16.43
CA ILE A 418 -3.08 -22.62 17.52
C ILE A 418 -3.92 -23.89 17.73
N SER A 419 -3.39 -25.03 17.31
CA SER A 419 -4.08 -26.33 17.35
C SER A 419 -3.28 -27.31 18.19
N GLY A 420 -3.77 -27.63 19.39
CA GLY A 420 -3.11 -28.59 20.27
C GLY A 420 -1.75 -28.18 20.79
N GLY A 421 -1.47 -26.87 20.83
CA GLY A 421 -0.17 -26.30 21.22
C GLY A 421 0.82 -26.13 20.05
N GLU A 422 0.40 -26.45 18.82
CA GLU A 422 1.19 -26.23 17.60
C GLU A 422 0.71 -24.97 16.87
N ASN A 423 1.66 -24.16 16.41
CA ASN A 423 1.38 -23.01 15.54
C ASN A 423 1.24 -23.47 14.10
N ILE A 424 0.07 -23.22 13.51
CA ILE A 424 -0.21 -23.51 12.11
C ILE A 424 -0.42 -22.20 11.38
N TYR A 425 0.39 -22.00 10.34
CA TYR A 425 0.38 -20.80 9.54
C TYR A 425 -0.58 -20.93 8.36
N SER A 426 -1.57 -20.05 8.32
CA SER A 426 -2.67 -20.08 7.36
C SER A 426 -2.17 -19.96 5.91
N ILE A 427 -1.18 -19.11 5.64
CA ILE A 427 -0.62 -18.93 4.29
C ILE A 427 0.14 -20.16 3.80
N GLU A 428 0.78 -20.95 4.68
CA GLU A 428 1.42 -22.22 4.28
C GLU A 428 0.39 -23.19 3.69
N VAL A 429 -0.77 -23.29 4.33
CA VAL A 429 -1.88 -24.13 3.88
C VAL A 429 -2.53 -23.54 2.61
N GLU A 430 -2.68 -22.21 2.53
CA GLU A 430 -3.20 -21.53 1.33
C GLU A 430 -2.30 -21.76 0.12
N ARG A 431 -0.97 -21.62 0.27
CA ARG A 431 -0.01 -21.85 -0.81
C ARG A 431 -0.11 -23.25 -1.38
N VAL A 432 -0.22 -24.27 -0.52
CA VAL A 432 -0.42 -25.65 -0.97
C VAL A 432 -1.75 -25.80 -1.69
N LEU A 433 -2.87 -25.38 -1.10
CA LEU A 433 -4.19 -25.55 -1.73
C LEU A 433 -4.33 -24.79 -3.05
N ALA A 434 -3.66 -23.64 -3.20
CA ALA A 434 -3.64 -22.86 -4.43
C ALA A 434 -2.90 -23.56 -5.59
N GLU A 435 -2.15 -24.63 -5.34
CA GLU A 435 -1.54 -25.45 -6.40
C GLU A 435 -2.49 -26.52 -6.96
N HIS A 436 -3.65 -26.73 -6.33
CA HIS A 436 -4.65 -27.67 -6.85
C HIS A 436 -5.34 -27.08 -8.08
N GLU A 437 -5.40 -27.84 -9.19
CA GLU A 437 -5.90 -27.36 -10.49
C GLU A 437 -7.32 -26.76 -10.45
N ALA A 438 -8.19 -27.28 -9.58
CA ALA A 438 -9.54 -26.76 -9.43
C ALA A 438 -9.65 -25.46 -8.60
N VAL A 439 -8.61 -25.06 -7.85
CA VAL A 439 -8.68 -23.95 -6.88
C VAL A 439 -8.24 -22.65 -7.53
N VAL A 440 -9.15 -21.67 -7.56
CA VAL A 440 -8.89 -20.31 -8.05
C VAL A 440 -8.41 -19.42 -6.93
N GLU A 441 -9.08 -19.50 -5.77
CA GLU A 441 -8.73 -18.73 -4.58
C GLU A 441 -8.88 -19.58 -3.34
N VAL A 442 -8.09 -19.27 -2.31
CA VAL A 442 -8.16 -19.96 -1.02
C VAL A 442 -7.88 -18.99 0.12
N ALA A 443 -8.66 -19.14 1.19
CA ALA A 443 -8.41 -18.54 2.48
C ALA A 443 -8.48 -19.61 3.57
N VAL A 444 -7.51 -19.61 4.48
CA VAL A 444 -7.42 -20.54 5.60
C VAL A 444 -7.60 -19.77 6.89
N ILE A 445 -8.45 -20.31 7.76
CA ILE A 445 -8.83 -19.72 9.03
C ILE A 445 -8.81 -20.77 10.15
N GLY A 446 -8.57 -20.30 11.36
CA GLY A 446 -8.78 -21.08 12.58
C GLY A 446 -10.25 -21.04 12.99
N VAL A 447 -10.83 -22.21 13.24
CA VAL A 447 -12.18 -22.36 13.79
C VAL A 447 -12.11 -23.10 15.12
N PRO A 448 -13.00 -22.82 16.08
CA PRO A 448 -12.86 -23.36 17.42
C PRO A 448 -13.13 -24.87 17.45
N ASP A 449 -12.33 -25.59 18.22
CA ASP A 449 -12.42 -27.04 18.42
C ASP A 449 -12.30 -27.37 19.91
N GLU A 450 -13.20 -28.20 20.42
CA GLU A 450 -13.26 -28.52 21.86
C GLU A 450 -12.03 -29.28 22.37
N LYS A 451 -11.33 -29.99 21.49
CA LYS A 451 -10.16 -30.80 21.84
C LYS A 451 -8.85 -30.05 21.61
N TRP A 452 -8.77 -29.29 20.51
CA TRP A 452 -7.52 -28.70 20.04
C TRP A 452 -7.43 -27.18 20.23
N GLY A 453 -8.49 -26.53 20.72
CA GLY A 453 -8.57 -25.07 20.81
C GLY A 453 -9.03 -24.48 19.48
N GLU A 454 -8.15 -24.52 18.47
CA GLU A 454 -8.51 -24.24 17.07
C GLU A 454 -8.18 -25.45 16.17
N VAL A 455 -8.88 -25.54 15.04
CA VAL A 455 -8.51 -26.41 13.92
C VAL A 455 -8.55 -25.64 12.61
N VAL A 456 -7.78 -26.12 11.64
CA VAL A 456 -7.67 -25.53 10.31
C VAL A 456 -8.94 -25.74 9.50
N LYS A 457 -9.50 -24.67 8.95
CA LYS A 457 -10.57 -24.69 7.95
C LYS A 457 -10.12 -23.90 6.72
N ALA A 458 -10.31 -24.49 5.54
CA ALA A 458 -10.12 -23.77 4.28
C ALA A 458 -11.48 -23.31 3.71
N VAL A 459 -11.49 -22.15 3.09
CA VAL A 459 -12.59 -21.61 2.30
C VAL A 459 -12.04 -21.37 0.90
N VAL A 460 -12.56 -22.06 -0.09
CA VAL A 460 -12.02 -22.09 -1.46
C VAL A 460 -13.04 -21.61 -2.47
N VAL A 461 -12.55 -20.92 -3.50
CA VAL A 461 -13.27 -20.65 -4.75
C VAL A 461 -12.68 -21.58 -5.80
N VAL A 462 -13.54 -22.27 -6.55
CA VAL A 462 -13.12 -23.31 -7.50
C VAL A 462 -13.66 -23.02 -8.90
N GLU A 463 -12.89 -23.39 -9.92
CA GLU A 463 -13.31 -23.28 -11.33
C GLU A 463 -13.79 -24.60 -11.93
N SER A 464 -13.56 -25.71 -11.25
CA SER A 464 -14.02 -27.04 -11.64
C SER A 464 -14.48 -27.87 -10.43
N GLU A 465 -15.23 -28.93 -10.69
CA GLU A 465 -15.81 -29.77 -9.65
C GLU A 465 -14.72 -30.50 -8.85
N VAL A 466 -14.62 -30.20 -7.56
CA VAL A 466 -13.70 -30.85 -6.62
C VAL A 466 -14.40 -31.03 -5.27
N SER A 467 -14.14 -32.13 -4.56
CA SER A 467 -14.72 -32.36 -3.25
C SER A 467 -13.81 -31.88 -2.11
N GLU A 468 -14.42 -31.56 -0.95
CA GLU A 468 -13.70 -31.30 0.31
C GLU A 468 -12.67 -32.38 0.62
N LYS A 469 -13.01 -33.65 0.38
CA LYS A 469 -12.12 -34.79 0.67
C LYS A 469 -10.90 -34.79 -0.23
N ASP A 470 -11.05 -34.41 -1.50
CA ASP A 470 -9.96 -34.38 -2.46
C ASP A 470 -8.97 -33.26 -2.11
N LEU A 471 -9.46 -32.08 -1.73
CA LEU A 471 -8.62 -30.97 -1.28
C LEU A 471 -7.87 -31.30 0.02
N ILE A 472 -8.53 -31.96 0.98
CA ILE A 472 -7.88 -32.42 2.21
C ILE A 472 -6.82 -33.50 1.90
N ALA A 473 -7.11 -34.42 0.97
CA ALA A 473 -6.16 -35.43 0.54
C ALA A 473 -4.94 -34.80 -0.14
N PHE A 474 -5.17 -33.84 -1.04
CA PHE A 474 -4.13 -33.08 -1.72
C PHE A 474 -3.19 -32.35 -0.74
N ALA A 475 -3.77 -31.72 0.28
CA ALA A 475 -3.00 -31.07 1.35
C ALA A 475 -2.17 -32.09 2.15
N ARG A 476 -2.73 -33.28 2.47
CA ARG A 476 -2.04 -34.33 3.24
C ARG A 476 -0.84 -34.95 2.55
N GLU A 477 -0.78 -34.89 1.23
CA GLU A 477 0.39 -35.33 0.47
C GLU A 477 1.58 -34.37 0.59
N ARG A 478 1.33 -33.11 0.96
CA ARG A 478 2.29 -32.00 0.90
C ARG A 478 2.57 -31.35 2.25
N LEU A 479 1.67 -31.51 3.21
CA LEU A 479 1.74 -30.92 4.54
C LEU A 479 1.72 -31.99 5.63
N ALA A 480 2.31 -31.67 6.79
CA ALA A 480 2.14 -32.47 7.99
C ALA A 480 0.66 -32.57 8.38
N ALA A 481 0.24 -33.72 8.89
CA ALA A 481 -1.17 -34.02 9.13
C ALA A 481 -1.88 -33.06 10.11
N TYR A 482 -1.13 -32.43 11.02
CA TYR A 482 -1.68 -31.46 11.96
C TYR A 482 -1.97 -30.10 11.31
N LYS A 483 -1.27 -29.75 10.21
CA LYS A 483 -1.46 -28.51 9.43
C LYS A 483 -2.60 -28.61 8.41
N CYS A 484 -3.01 -29.83 8.06
CA CYS A 484 -4.03 -30.06 7.04
C CYS A 484 -5.41 -29.54 7.48
N PRO A 485 -6.22 -28.98 6.55
CA PRO A 485 -7.60 -28.62 6.86
C PRO A 485 -8.38 -29.81 7.43
N LYS A 486 -9.17 -29.55 8.48
CA LYS A 486 -10.16 -30.50 9.00
C LYS A 486 -11.48 -30.42 8.25
N SER A 487 -11.77 -29.24 7.69
CA SER A 487 -12.91 -29.03 6.81
C SER A 487 -12.60 -28.03 5.70
N VAL A 488 -13.35 -28.11 4.61
CA VAL A 488 -13.27 -27.17 3.47
C VAL A 488 -14.66 -26.71 3.08
N ASP A 489 -14.87 -25.40 3.03
CA ASP A 489 -16.07 -24.80 2.44
C ASP A 489 -15.75 -24.32 1.01
N ILE A 490 -16.63 -24.64 0.07
CA ILE A 490 -16.56 -24.15 -1.31
C ILE A 490 -17.55 -22.99 -1.44
N THR A 491 -17.08 -21.83 -1.89
CA THR A 491 -17.86 -20.59 -2.03
C THR A 491 -17.70 -20.00 -3.43
N ASP A 492 -18.64 -19.14 -3.82
CA ASP A 492 -18.58 -18.42 -5.09
C ASP A 492 -17.51 -17.30 -5.06
N GLU A 493 -17.33 -16.65 -3.91
CA GLU A 493 -16.34 -15.58 -3.72
C GLU A 493 -15.80 -15.51 -2.27
N LEU A 494 -14.60 -14.94 -2.11
CA LEU A 494 -14.02 -14.59 -0.81
C LEU A 494 -14.34 -13.13 -0.45
N PRO A 495 -14.66 -12.82 0.82
CA PRO A 495 -14.92 -11.45 1.24
C PRO A 495 -13.62 -10.64 1.19
N ARG A 496 -13.65 -9.44 0.59
CA ARG A 496 -12.48 -8.59 0.42
C ARG A 496 -12.72 -7.18 0.95
N ASN A 497 -11.65 -6.55 1.41
CA ASN A 497 -11.64 -5.13 1.68
C ASN A 497 -11.56 -4.36 0.34
N PRO A 498 -11.67 -3.03 0.37
CA PRO A 498 -11.58 -2.27 -0.87
C PRO A 498 -10.25 -2.41 -1.64
N THR A 499 -9.13 -2.72 -0.98
CA THR A 499 -7.84 -2.96 -1.67
C THR A 499 -7.72 -4.33 -2.30
N GLY A 500 -8.80 -5.13 -2.30
CA GLY A 500 -8.79 -6.50 -2.80
C GLY A 500 -8.18 -7.51 -1.83
N LYS A 501 -7.90 -7.15 -0.57
CA LYS A 501 -7.36 -8.07 0.44
C LYS A 501 -8.48 -8.89 1.09
N VAL A 502 -8.30 -10.21 1.18
CA VAL A 502 -9.28 -11.11 1.81
C VAL A 502 -9.47 -10.77 3.30
N LEU A 503 -10.72 -10.68 3.72
CA LEU A 503 -11.16 -10.40 5.09
C LEU A 503 -11.36 -11.70 5.88
N LYS A 504 -10.27 -12.36 6.29
CA LYS A 504 -10.31 -13.60 7.10
C LYS A 504 -11.13 -13.48 8.39
N LYS A 505 -11.24 -12.26 8.94
CA LYS A 505 -12.10 -11.97 10.10
C LYS A 505 -13.58 -12.25 9.83
N GLU A 506 -14.08 -11.86 8.65
CA GLU A 506 -15.47 -12.11 8.26
C GLU A 506 -15.72 -13.60 8.00
N LEU A 507 -14.73 -14.31 7.44
CA LEU A 507 -14.80 -15.77 7.30
C LEU A 507 -14.80 -16.48 8.66
N ARG A 508 -14.08 -15.96 9.66
CA ARG A 508 -14.04 -16.53 11.01
C ARG A 508 -15.33 -16.30 11.79
N LYS A 509 -15.96 -15.14 11.63
CA LYS A 509 -17.08 -14.68 12.46
C LYS A 509 -18.20 -15.73 12.66
N PRO A 510 -18.71 -16.43 11.61
CA PRO A 510 -19.77 -17.43 11.78
C PRO A 510 -19.39 -18.62 12.67
N HIS A 511 -18.09 -18.89 12.86
CA HIS A 511 -17.59 -20.02 13.64
C HIS A 511 -17.29 -19.66 15.10
N TRP A 512 -17.12 -18.37 15.40
CA TRP A 512 -16.73 -17.86 16.71
C TRP A 512 -17.87 -17.13 17.44
N ASP A 513 -19.09 -17.13 16.90
CA ASP A 513 -20.25 -16.51 17.55
C ASP A 513 -20.46 -17.09 18.97
N GLY A 514 -20.29 -16.22 19.98
CA GLY A 514 -20.40 -16.58 21.40
C GLY A 514 -19.14 -17.17 22.05
N ARG A 515 -17.97 -17.14 21.38
CA ARG A 515 -16.67 -17.57 21.93
C ARG A 515 -15.61 -16.50 21.68
N ASP A 516 -14.86 -16.11 22.71
CA ASP A 516 -13.68 -15.28 22.53
C ASP A 516 -12.55 -16.12 21.94
N ARG A 517 -11.89 -15.58 20.91
CA ARG A 517 -10.68 -16.18 20.38
C ARG A 517 -9.55 -15.95 21.36
N ALA A 518 -8.87 -17.01 21.77
CA ALA A 518 -7.60 -16.91 22.48
C ALA A 518 -6.51 -16.52 21.47
N THR A 519 -6.56 -15.29 20.95
CA THR A 519 -5.38 -14.67 20.33
C THR A 519 -4.59 -14.02 21.45
N VAL A 520 -3.36 -14.48 21.64
CA VAL A 520 -2.34 -13.74 22.39
C VAL A 520 -2.09 -12.40 21.68
#